data_AF-A0A7W9B750-F1
#
_entry.id   AF-A0A7W9B750-F1
#
_cell.length_a   1.000
_cell.length_b   1.000
_cell.length_c   1.000
_cell.angle_alpha   90.00
_cell.angle_beta   90.00
_cell.angle_gamma   90.00
#
_symmetry.space_group_name_H-M   'P 1'
#
loop_
_entity.id
_entity.type
_entity.pdbx_description
1 polymer ?
#
loop_
_entity_poly.entity_id
_entity_poly.type
_entity_poly.pdbx_seq_one_letter_code
_entity_poly.pdbx_strand_id
1 'polypeptide(L)' 'MAPRTKLLIDRRSGAFRSSKANDTLTASFSVNARDGLKMDPAEMNGDAHGDDEYRAHLVEGMTRRTLVETLEPGYP' A
#
# COMPACT_ATOMS: atom_id res chain seq x y z
N MET A 1 -29.70 -2.97 -25.75
CA MET A 1 -28.27 -2.71 -25.55
C MET A 1 -28.04 -2.60 -24.04
N ALA A 2 -27.62 -3.68 -23.38
CA ALA A 2 -27.48 -3.70 -21.93
C ALA A 2 -26.24 -2.89 -21.50
N PRO A 3 -26.32 -2.11 -20.41
CA PRO A 3 -25.18 -1.33 -19.92
C PRO A 3 -24.07 -2.30 -19.51
N ARG A 4 -22.83 -1.99 -19.92
CA ARG A 4 -21.62 -2.71 -19.52
C ARG A 4 -21.65 -2.92 -18.01
N THR A 5 -21.81 -4.17 -17.60
CA THR A 5 -21.76 -4.62 -16.22
C THR A 5 -20.50 -4.03 -15.60
N LYS A 6 -20.68 -3.14 -14.62
CA LYS A 6 -19.62 -2.65 -13.74
C LYS A 6 -18.91 -3.89 -13.23
N LEU A 7 -17.66 -4.09 -13.67
CA LEU A 7 -16.85 -5.21 -13.25
C LEU A 7 -16.70 -5.09 -11.73
N LEU A 8 -17.47 -5.89 -10.99
CA LEU A 8 -17.41 -6.01 -9.54
C LEU A 8 -16.14 -6.81 -9.19
N ILE A 9 -14.97 -6.27 -9.52
CA ILE A 9 -13.74 -6.70 -8.86
C ILE A 9 -13.78 -6.01 -7.50
N ASP A 10 -14.04 -6.80 -6.46
CA ASP A 10 -13.74 -6.37 -5.09
C ASP A 10 -12.24 -6.05 -5.06
N ARG A 11 -11.90 -4.81 -4.66
CA ARG A 11 -10.50 -4.34 -4.63
C ARG A 11 -9.62 -5.18 -3.71
N ARG A 12 -10.21 -5.97 -2.81
CA ARG A 12 -9.52 -6.86 -1.88
C ARG A 12 -9.16 -8.23 -2.49
N SER A 13 -9.67 -8.56 -3.68
CA SER A 13 -9.55 -9.91 -4.27
C SER A 13 -8.25 -10.20 -5.03
N GLY A 14 -7.22 -9.35 -4.92
CA GLY A 14 -5.97 -9.59 -5.65
C GLY A 14 -4.92 -8.51 -5.46
N ALA A 15 -3.84 -8.63 -6.21
CA ALA A 15 -2.80 -7.59 -6.24
C ALA A 15 -3.40 -6.28 -6.79
N PHE A 16 -3.24 -5.19 -6.04
CA PHE A 16 -3.67 -3.87 -6.45
C PHE A 16 -2.49 -2.89 -6.38
N ARG A 17 -2.56 -1.84 -7.21
CA ARG A 17 -1.58 -0.74 -7.18
C ARG A 17 -2.25 0.49 -6.59
N SER A 18 -1.75 0.94 -5.43
CA SER A 18 -2.22 2.18 -4.80
C SER A 18 -1.77 3.41 -5.58
N SER A 19 -2.71 4.22 -6.08
CA SER A 19 -2.40 5.50 -6.73
C SER A 19 -1.79 6.48 -5.74
N LYS A 20 -2.36 6.59 -4.54
CA LYS A 20 -1.85 7.47 -3.47
C LYS A 20 -0.39 7.14 -3.11
N ALA A 21 -0.08 5.86 -2.92
CA ALA A 21 1.30 5.45 -2.63
C ALA A 21 2.23 5.76 -3.81
N ASN A 22 1.78 5.50 -5.04
CA ASN A 22 2.55 5.81 -6.24
C ASN A 22 2.86 7.31 -6.34
N ASP A 23 1.87 8.18 -6.13
CA ASP A 23 2.03 9.62 -6.26
C ASP A 23 2.97 10.17 -5.19
N THR A 24 2.81 9.71 -3.94
CA THR A 24 3.70 10.06 -2.83
C THR A 24 5.15 9.65 -3.10
N LEU A 25 5.39 8.39 -3.50
CA LEU A 25 6.74 7.87 -3.74
C LEU A 25 7.38 8.43 -5.02
N THR A 26 6.57 8.81 -6.01
CA THR A 26 7.07 9.44 -7.25
C THR A 26 7.44 10.91 -7.00
N ALA A 27 6.70 11.62 -6.14
CA ALA A 27 7.00 13.01 -5.79
C ALA A 27 8.36 13.17 -5.07
N SER A 28 8.71 12.20 -4.23
CA SER A 28 10.03 12.10 -3.60
C SER A 28 10.31 10.64 -3.28
N PHE A 29 11.40 10.08 -3.81
CA PHE A 29 11.84 8.75 -3.42
C PHE A 29 12.98 8.88 -2.41
N SER A 30 12.62 9.12 -1.15
CA SER A 30 13.55 9.35 -0.04
C SER A 30 13.08 8.62 1.23
N VAL A 31 13.96 8.47 2.23
CA VAL A 31 13.60 7.83 3.52
C VAL A 31 12.42 8.52 4.22
N ASN A 32 12.19 9.80 3.93
CA ASN A 32 11.12 10.62 4.48
C ASN A 32 9.87 10.68 3.58
N ALA A 33 9.90 10.11 2.38
CA ALA A 33 8.80 10.13 1.42
C ALA A 33 7.48 9.56 1.97
N ARG A 34 7.58 8.67 2.96
CA ARG A 34 6.45 8.03 3.62
C ARG A 34 5.67 8.92 4.58
N ASP A 35 6.15 10.12 4.93
CA ASP A 35 5.46 10.98 5.90
C ASP A 35 4.09 11.39 5.36
N GLY A 36 3.04 10.70 5.84
CA GLY A 36 1.66 10.86 5.36
C GLY A 36 1.11 9.70 4.52
N LEU A 37 1.90 8.66 4.25
CA LEU A 37 1.43 7.44 3.59
C LEU A 37 0.58 6.60 4.54
N LYS A 38 -0.74 6.74 4.41
CA LYS A 38 -1.73 5.91 5.11
C LYS A 38 -2.61 5.18 4.11
N MET A 39 -2.72 3.87 4.31
CA MET A 39 -3.64 2.98 3.60
C MET A 39 -4.99 2.95 4.30
N ASP A 40 -6.06 2.88 3.52
CA ASP A 40 -7.42 2.69 4.04
C ASP A 40 -7.63 1.21 4.40
N PRO A 41 -7.95 0.86 5.66
CA PRO A 41 -8.28 -0.51 6.03
C PRO A 41 -9.35 -1.15 5.16
N ALA A 42 -10.35 -0.38 4.69
CA ALA A 42 -11.43 -0.91 3.84
C ALA A 42 -10.94 -1.47 2.48
N GLU A 43 -9.72 -1.11 2.09
CA GLU A 43 -9.06 -1.58 0.87
C GLU A 43 -8.15 -2.80 1.13
N MET A 44 -7.98 -3.21 2.39
CA MET A 44 -7.14 -4.35 2.78
C MET A 44 -7.94 -5.65 2.81
N ASN A 45 -7.24 -6.76 2.62
CA ASN A 45 -7.83 -8.10 2.71
C ASN A 45 -7.46 -8.76 4.04
N GLY A 46 -8.28 -8.63 5.06
CA GLY A 46 -8.09 -9.28 6.36
C GLY A 46 -8.30 -10.79 6.30
N ASP A 47 -7.50 -11.52 7.07
CA ASP A 47 -7.60 -12.97 7.20
C ASP A 47 -7.15 -13.44 8.61
N ALA A 48 -7.05 -14.75 8.82
CA ALA A 48 -6.66 -15.34 10.10
C ALA A 48 -5.27 -14.91 10.62
N HIS A 49 -4.41 -14.34 9.76
CA HIS A 49 -3.08 -13.86 10.10
C HIS A 49 -3.05 -12.36 10.45
N GLY A 50 -4.12 -11.61 10.19
CA GLY A 50 -4.19 -10.19 10.49
C GLY A 50 -5.42 -9.52 9.92
N ASP A 51 -6.00 -8.61 10.71
CA ASP A 51 -7.15 -7.81 10.31
C ASP A 51 -6.79 -6.71 9.29
N ASP A 52 -7.80 -6.03 8.79
CA ASP A 52 -7.71 -4.98 7.78
C ASP A 52 -6.83 -3.82 8.29
N GLU A 53 -7.02 -3.41 9.54
CA GLU A 53 -6.26 -2.36 10.21
C GLU A 53 -4.78 -2.70 10.35
N TYR A 54 -4.48 -3.92 10.81
CA TYR A 54 -3.11 -4.40 10.94
C TYR A 54 -2.42 -4.43 9.58
N ARG A 55 -3.09 -4.90 8.53
CA ARG A 55 -2.53 -4.94 7.18
C ARG A 55 -2.31 -3.55 6.60
N ALA A 56 -3.22 -2.60 6.85
CA ALA A 56 -3.04 -1.21 6.46
C ALA A 56 -1.79 -0.60 7.14
N HIS A 57 -1.59 -0.88 8.43
CA HIS A 57 -0.41 -0.44 9.16
C HIS A 57 0.87 -1.16 8.71
N LEU A 58 0.79 -2.44 8.37
CA LEU A 58 1.93 -3.24 7.91
C LEU A 58 2.51 -2.69 6.60
N VAL A 59 1.67 -2.22 5.67
CA VAL A 59 2.13 -1.59 4.42
C VAL A 59 3.00 -0.36 4.70
N GLU A 60 2.61 0.48 5.66
CA GLU A 60 3.39 1.66 6.08
C GLU A 60 4.75 1.23 6.68
N GLY A 61 4.73 0.26 7.59
CA GLY A 61 5.92 -0.27 8.26
C GLY A 61 6.92 -0.91 7.29
N MET A 62 6.43 -1.71 6.33
CA MET A 62 7.27 -2.36 5.31
C MET A 62 7.84 -1.34 4.34
N THR A 63 7.04 -0.39 3.87
CA THR A 63 7.52 0.69 2.99
C THR A 63 8.66 1.46 3.65
N ARG A 64 8.55 1.76 4.95
CA ARG A 64 9.63 2.40 5.72
C ARG A 64 10.92 1.59 5.69
N ARG A 65 10.84 0.30 6.03
CA ARG A 65 12.02 -0.57 6.10
C ARG A 65 12.69 -0.67 4.74
N THR A 66 11.91 -0.89 3.69
CA THR A 66 12.42 -0.99 2.32
C THR A 66 13.08 0.30 1.85
N LEU A 67 12.52 1.48 2.16
CA LEU A 67 13.16 2.76 1.80
C LEU A 67 14.51 2.94 2.48
N VAL A 68 14.62 2.56 3.77
CA VAL A 68 15.90 2.63 4.49
C VAL A 68 16.90 1.64 3.89
N GLU A 69 16.50 0.37 3.74
CA GLU A 69 17.34 -0.68 3.15
C GLU A 69 17.83 -0.31 1.74
N THR A 70 16.97 0.30 0.92
CA THR A 70 17.30 0.63 -0.47
C THR A 70 18.17 1.88 -0.59
N LEU A 71 17.98 2.88 0.28
CA LEU A 71 18.60 4.20 0.13
C LEU A 71 19.80 4.42 1.05
N GLU A 72 19.95 3.63 2.12
CA GLU A 72 21.04 3.75 3.08
C GLU A 72 21.99 2.54 2.97
N PRO A 73 23.17 2.69 2.36
CA PRO A 73 24.12 1.60 2.24
C PRO A 73 24.61 1.13 3.61
N GLY A 74 24.51 -0.18 3.87
CA GLY A 74 24.94 -0.80 5.12
C GLY A 74 23.86 -0.91 6.20
N TYR A 75 22.59 -0.66 5.86
CA TYR A 75 21.47 -1.11 6.70
C TYR A 75 21.50 -2.65 6.80
N PRO A 76 21.52 -3.23 8.02
CA PRO A 76 21.67 -4.67 8.22
C PRO A 76 20.43 -5.48 7.82
#